data_AF-A0A534MGZ1-F1
#
_entry.id   AF-A0A534MGZ1-F1
#
_cell.length_a   1.000
_cell.length_b   1.000
_cell.length_c   1.000
_cell.angle_alpha   90.00
_cell.angle_beta   90.00
_cell.angle_gamma   90.00
#
_symmetry.space_group_name_H-M   'P 1'
#
loop_
_entity.id
_entity.type
_entity.pdbx_description
1 polymer ?
#
loop_
_entity_poly.entity_id
_entity_poly.type
_entity_poly.pdbx_seq_one_letter_code
_entity_poly.pdbx_strand_id
1 'polypeptide(L)'
;MPTTKTDEAKAALEKGDFDKAMGLVEAALSEQPDDPSARELYAVTHLARAIRLSDKAREARRTDLLRREIGYDQEFQDVPEVARTFDEAIAAIDDVLRVDPAHWKARMLKAALVFRRDRDAGRPEALAILRELAAADPTNKQVPFAIRKIERPCPRCGDTGFCSRCLGRGIRRTLGLERKCEACYGRGICPACGVL
;
A
#
# COMPACT_ATOMS: atom_id res chain seq x y z
N MET A 1 -6.24 11.68 37.47
CA MET A 1 -7.20 11.87 36.36
C MET A 1 -7.50 10.50 35.78
N PRO A 2 -8.75 10.17 35.43
CA PRO A 2 -9.06 8.91 34.76
C PRO A 2 -8.32 8.87 33.41
N THR A 3 -7.73 7.72 33.08
CA THR A 3 -7.08 7.51 31.77
C THR A 3 -8.14 7.56 30.68
N THR A 4 -7.91 8.36 29.64
CA THR A 4 -8.80 8.37 28.49
C THR A 4 -8.53 7.15 27.60
N LYS A 5 -9.50 6.72 26.79
CA LYS A 5 -9.27 5.65 25.79
C LYS A 5 -8.15 6.01 24.81
N THR A 6 -7.99 7.29 24.50
CA THR A 6 -6.88 7.82 23.70
C THR A 6 -5.52 7.57 24.38
N ASP A 7 -5.43 7.75 25.70
CA ASP A 7 -4.21 7.45 26.47
C ASP A 7 -3.93 5.95 26.56
N GLU A 8 -4.97 5.14 26.75
CA GLU A 8 -4.86 3.68 26.77
C GLU A 8 -4.43 3.13 25.41
N ALA A 9 -4.97 3.69 24.31
CA ALA A 9 -4.59 3.34 22.96
C ALA A 9 -3.11 3.65 22.69
N LYS A 10 -2.64 4.84 23.09
CA LYS A 10 -1.22 5.22 22.98
C LYS A 10 -0.33 4.24 23.75
N ALA A 11 -0.70 3.90 24.99
CA ALA A 11 0.04 2.95 25.80
C ALA A 11 0.05 1.52 25.20
N ALA A 12 -1.02 1.11 24.51
CA ALA A 12 -1.07 -0.16 23.79
C ALA A 12 -0.13 -0.15 22.57
N LEU A 13 -0.10 0.95 21.80
CA LEU A 13 0.83 1.13 20.68
C LEU A 13 2.29 1.09 21.13
N GLU A 14 2.63 1.75 22.24
CA GLU A 14 3.98 1.73 22.82
C GLU A 14 4.43 0.32 23.23
N LYS A 15 3.49 -0.51 23.69
CA LYS A 15 3.72 -1.93 24.01
C LYS A 15 3.72 -2.84 22.79
N GLY A 16 3.42 -2.31 21.61
CA GLY A 16 3.29 -3.09 20.37
C GLY A 16 2.01 -3.93 20.29
N ASP A 17 1.04 -3.71 21.18
CA ASP A 17 -0.26 -4.39 21.17
C ASP A 17 -1.22 -3.69 20.20
N PHE A 18 -1.02 -3.96 18.91
CA PHE A 18 -1.74 -3.28 17.84
C PHE A 18 -3.22 -3.61 17.78
N ASP A 19 -3.61 -4.84 18.10
CA ASP A 19 -5.01 -5.25 18.06
C ASP A 19 -5.80 -4.55 19.18
N LYS A 20 -5.23 -4.51 20.38
CA LYS A 20 -5.81 -3.74 21.48
C LYS A 20 -5.85 -2.25 21.17
N ALA A 21 -4.77 -1.70 20.61
CA ALA A 21 -4.74 -0.30 20.21
C ALA A 21 -5.85 0.02 19.20
N MET A 22 -6.07 -0.83 18.19
CA MET A 22 -7.13 -0.64 17.20
C MET A 22 -8.51 -0.51 17.86
N GLY A 23 -8.87 -1.46 18.72
CA GLY A 23 -10.16 -1.43 19.42
C GLY A 23 -10.33 -0.21 20.32
N LEU A 24 -9.26 0.22 21.01
CA LEU A 24 -9.28 1.41 21.86
C LEU A 24 -9.43 2.70 21.05
N VAL A 25 -8.80 2.79 19.89
CA VAL A 25 -8.86 3.94 19.00
C VAL A 25 -10.23 4.09 18.34
N GLU A 26 -10.82 2.98 17.87
CA GLU A 26 -12.20 2.96 17.36
C GLU A 26 -13.19 3.40 18.44
N ALA A 27 -13.02 2.90 19.67
CA ALA A 27 -13.87 3.27 20.78
C ALA A 27 -13.68 4.74 21.22
N ALA A 28 -12.44 5.25 21.20
CA ALA A 28 -12.15 6.66 21.52
C ALA A 28 -12.84 7.60 20.52
N LEU A 29 -12.74 7.31 19.21
CA LEU A 29 -13.40 8.10 18.18
C LEU A 29 -14.93 8.00 18.28
N SER A 30 -15.48 6.83 18.61
CA SER A 30 -16.93 6.68 18.78
C SER A 30 -17.48 7.45 19.98
N GLU A 31 -16.72 7.58 21.07
CA GLU A 31 -17.13 8.33 22.26
C GLU A 31 -16.98 9.84 22.09
N GLN A 32 -15.94 10.27 21.38
CA GLN A 32 -15.63 11.68 21.15
C GLN A 32 -15.30 11.93 19.67
N PRO A 33 -16.32 11.94 18.78
CA PRO A 33 -16.10 12.04 17.34
C PRO A 33 -15.43 13.33 16.91
N ASP A 34 -15.54 14.40 17.70
CA ASP A 34 -14.97 15.71 17.43
C ASP A 34 -13.66 15.99 18.16
N ASP A 35 -13.16 15.06 19.01
CA ASP A 35 -11.86 15.22 19.67
C ASP A 35 -10.73 15.13 18.63
N PRO A 36 -9.92 16.19 18.44
CA PRO A 36 -8.79 16.16 17.51
C PRO A 36 -7.79 15.05 17.82
N SER A 37 -7.57 14.73 19.11
CA SER A 37 -6.61 13.71 19.52
C SER A 37 -7.09 12.31 19.15
N ALA A 38 -8.37 12.00 19.38
CA ALA A 38 -9.00 10.76 18.94
C ALA A 38 -8.97 10.63 17.41
N ARG A 39 -9.30 11.68 16.66
CA ARG A 39 -9.24 11.71 15.19
C ARG A 39 -7.83 11.45 14.64
N GLU A 40 -6.82 12.13 15.19
CA GLU A 40 -5.44 11.95 14.77
C GLU A 40 -4.96 10.53 15.04
N LEU A 41 -5.22 10.02 16.25
CA LEU A 41 -4.80 8.68 16.63
C LEU A 41 -5.51 7.60 15.78
N TYR A 42 -6.78 7.82 15.43
CA TYR A 42 -7.53 7.02 14.47
C TYR A 42 -6.86 6.98 13.10
N ALA A 43 -6.60 8.15 12.52
CA ALA A 43 -5.95 8.25 11.22
C ALA A 43 -4.59 7.55 11.22
N VAL A 44 -3.71 7.83 12.19
CA VAL A 44 -2.36 7.26 12.25
C VAL A 44 -2.41 5.73 12.39
N THR A 45 -3.30 5.22 13.24
CA THR A 45 -3.43 3.78 13.54
C THR A 45 -3.97 3.00 12.33
N HIS A 46 -5.01 3.52 11.67
CA HIS A 46 -5.55 2.90 10.45
C HIS A 46 -4.59 2.99 9.26
N LEU A 47 -3.87 4.10 9.08
CA LEU A 47 -2.85 4.19 8.03
C LEU A 47 -1.67 3.24 8.29
N ALA A 48 -1.26 3.05 9.54
CA ALA A 48 -0.25 2.06 9.90
C ALA A 48 -0.72 0.62 9.57
N ARG A 49 -2.00 0.31 9.85
CA ARG A 49 -2.62 -0.96 9.44
C ARG A 49 -2.63 -1.13 7.93
N ALA A 50 -3.02 -0.11 7.17
CA ALA A 50 -3.03 -0.14 5.72
C ALA A 50 -1.63 -0.40 5.12
N ILE A 51 -0.58 0.24 5.67
CA ILE A 51 0.80 0.02 5.24
C ILE A 51 1.22 -1.44 5.47
N ARG A 52 0.92 -2.00 6.65
CA ARG A 52 1.24 -3.41 6.96
C ARG A 52 0.51 -4.39 6.08
N LEU A 53 -0.79 -4.18 5.85
CA LEU A 53 -1.58 -5.02 4.96
C LEU A 53 -1.06 -4.91 3.53
N SER A 54 -0.70 -3.71 3.06
CA SER A 54 -0.06 -3.56 1.75
C SER A 54 1.26 -4.31 1.66
N ASP A 55 2.12 -4.28 2.67
CA ASP A 55 3.38 -5.02 2.65
C ASP A 55 3.18 -6.53 2.73
N LYS A 56 2.22 -6.99 3.53
CA LYS A 56 1.80 -8.40 3.58
C LYS A 56 1.30 -8.88 2.21
N ALA A 57 0.45 -8.09 1.55
CA ALA A 57 -0.07 -8.41 0.23
C ALA A 57 1.06 -8.51 -0.81
N ARG A 58 2.03 -7.58 -0.77
CA ARG A 58 3.20 -7.58 -1.66
C ARG A 58 4.08 -8.81 -1.47
N GLU A 59 4.34 -9.22 -0.23
CA GLU A 59 5.14 -10.42 0.02
C GLU A 59 4.40 -11.70 -0.37
N ALA A 60 3.08 -11.76 -0.12
CA ALA A 60 2.24 -12.87 -0.54
C ALA A 60 2.20 -13.00 -2.08
N ARG A 61 2.03 -11.88 -2.80
CA ARG A 61 2.13 -11.80 -4.26
C ARG A 61 3.47 -12.36 -4.77
N ARG A 62 4.56 -11.93 -4.13
CA ARG A 62 5.91 -12.38 -4.49
C ARG A 62 6.13 -13.87 -4.22
N THR A 63 5.61 -14.38 -3.12
CA THR A 63 5.69 -15.81 -2.76
C THR A 63 4.87 -16.66 -3.73
N ASP A 64 3.70 -16.17 -4.16
CA ASP A 64 2.89 -16.85 -5.18
C ASP A 64 3.61 -16.93 -6.53
N LEU A 65 4.25 -15.83 -6.96
CA LEU A 65 5.08 -15.79 -8.17
C LEU A 65 6.24 -16.79 -8.14
N LEU A 66 6.85 -16.98 -6.97
CA LEU A 66 7.89 -17.98 -6.76
C LEU A 66 7.33 -19.40 -6.85
N ARG A 67 6.20 -19.66 -6.19
CA ARG A 67 5.57 -20.97 -6.10
C ARG A 67 5.07 -21.47 -7.46
N ARG A 68 4.43 -20.60 -8.24
CA ARG A 68 3.77 -20.97 -9.51
C ARG A 68 4.71 -21.01 -10.71
N GLU A 69 5.93 -20.49 -10.56
CA GLU A 69 6.94 -20.41 -11.63
C GLU A 69 6.38 -19.90 -12.98
N ILE A 70 5.46 -18.92 -12.94
CA ILE A 70 4.70 -18.44 -14.11
C ILE A 70 5.66 -18.05 -15.26
N GLY A 71 5.34 -18.58 -16.45
CA GLY A 71 6.08 -18.39 -17.69
C GLY A 71 5.95 -16.97 -18.26
N TYR A 72 6.79 -16.64 -19.26
CA TYR A 72 6.79 -15.32 -19.91
C TYR A 72 5.53 -15.05 -20.74
N ASP A 73 4.80 -16.10 -21.10
CA ASP A 73 3.62 -16.13 -21.96
C ASP A 73 2.29 -16.07 -21.20
N GLN A 74 2.34 -16.20 -19.86
CA GLN A 74 1.15 -16.16 -19.02
C GLN A 74 1.03 -14.83 -18.30
N GLU A 75 -0.14 -14.20 -18.45
CA GLU A 75 -0.49 -13.00 -17.69
C GLU A 75 -0.58 -13.32 -16.20
N PHE A 76 0.10 -12.52 -15.38
CA PHE A 76 0.06 -12.69 -13.94
C PHE A 76 -1.27 -12.16 -13.38
N GLN A 77 -1.94 -12.99 -12.58
CA GLN A 77 -3.08 -12.58 -11.78
C GLN A 77 -2.85 -12.99 -10.33
N ASP A 78 -3.16 -12.07 -9.42
CA ASP A 78 -3.15 -12.32 -7.99
C ASP A 78 -4.11 -13.46 -7.63
N VAL A 79 -3.67 -14.32 -6.72
CA VAL A 79 -4.59 -15.24 -6.06
C VAL A 79 -5.59 -14.46 -5.20
N PRO A 80 -6.81 -14.99 -4.97
CA PRO A 80 -7.88 -14.27 -4.26
C PRO A 80 -7.46 -13.72 -2.89
N GLU A 81 -6.59 -14.43 -2.16
CA GLU A 81 -6.09 -13.98 -0.86
C GLU A 81 -5.23 -12.71 -0.95
N VAL A 82 -4.39 -12.58 -1.99
CA VAL A 82 -3.56 -11.39 -2.21
C VAL A 82 -4.44 -10.21 -2.56
N ALA A 83 -5.39 -10.41 -3.49
CA ALA A 83 -6.36 -9.38 -3.86
C ALA A 83 -7.17 -8.89 -2.63
N ARG A 84 -7.67 -9.83 -1.82
CA ARG A 84 -8.37 -9.51 -0.57
C ARG A 84 -7.51 -8.73 0.41
N THR A 85 -6.22 -9.07 0.55
CA THR A 85 -5.32 -8.34 1.47
C THR A 85 -5.07 -6.90 0.98
N PHE A 86 -4.99 -6.68 -0.34
CA PHE A 86 -4.97 -5.32 -0.89
C PHE A 86 -6.28 -4.58 -0.62
N ASP A 87 -7.42 -5.26 -0.76
CA ASP A 87 -8.74 -4.66 -0.51
C ASP A 87 -8.92 -4.27 0.95
N GLU A 88 -8.46 -5.10 1.89
CA GLU A 88 -8.42 -4.78 3.33
C GLU A 88 -7.51 -3.57 3.62
N ALA A 89 -6.37 -3.47 2.93
CA ALA A 89 -5.48 -2.32 3.05
C ALA A 89 -6.15 -1.03 2.54
N ILE A 90 -6.88 -1.10 1.43
CA ILE A 90 -7.64 0.03 0.88
C ILE A 90 -8.77 0.42 1.84
N ALA A 91 -9.52 -0.56 2.37
CA ALA A 91 -10.61 -0.33 3.31
C ALA A 91 -10.13 0.41 4.57
N ALA A 92 -8.96 0.05 5.11
CA ALA A 92 -8.37 0.76 6.25
C ALA A 92 -8.05 2.23 5.93
N ILE A 93 -7.70 2.57 4.69
CA ILE A 93 -7.52 3.97 4.26
C ILE A 93 -8.87 4.66 4.09
N ASP A 94 -9.85 3.96 3.54
CA ASP A 94 -11.21 4.48 3.35
C ASP A 94 -11.90 4.79 4.68
N ASP A 95 -11.60 4.03 5.74
CA ASP A 95 -12.04 4.34 7.09
C ASP A 95 -11.53 5.71 7.57
N VAL A 96 -10.26 6.04 7.28
CA VAL A 96 -9.70 7.37 7.58
C VAL A 96 -10.39 8.45 6.75
N LEU A 97 -10.60 8.19 5.45
CA LEU A 97 -11.23 9.14 4.53
C LEU A 97 -12.72 9.35 4.82
N ARG A 98 -13.38 8.41 5.51
CA ARG A 98 -14.76 8.58 5.99
C ARG A 98 -14.85 9.61 7.12
N VAL A 99 -13.83 9.67 7.97
CA VAL A 99 -13.74 10.61 9.10
C VAL A 99 -13.19 11.95 8.65
N ASP A 100 -12.14 11.95 7.82
CA ASP A 100 -11.54 13.14 7.22
C ASP A 100 -11.35 12.93 5.70
N PRO A 101 -12.34 13.34 4.88
CA PRO A 101 -12.25 13.23 3.42
C PRO A 101 -11.10 14.03 2.81
N ALA A 102 -10.62 15.06 3.50
CA ALA A 102 -9.53 15.91 3.02
C ALA A 102 -8.14 15.42 3.47
N HIS A 103 -8.06 14.29 4.20
CA HIS A 103 -6.82 13.79 4.76
C HIS A 103 -5.77 13.46 3.68
N TRP A 104 -4.83 14.39 3.47
CA TRP A 104 -3.94 14.36 2.30
C TRP A 104 -3.08 13.08 2.23
N LYS A 105 -2.56 12.59 3.36
CA LYS A 105 -1.75 11.37 3.41
C LYS A 105 -2.57 10.13 3.05
N ALA A 106 -3.84 10.10 3.46
CA ALA A 106 -4.72 8.97 3.20
C ALA A 106 -5.05 8.91 1.70
N ARG A 107 -5.38 10.05 1.08
CA ARG A 107 -5.58 10.16 -0.37
C ARG A 107 -4.32 9.76 -1.16
N MET A 108 -3.14 10.24 -0.75
CA MET A 108 -1.86 9.85 -1.36
C MET A 108 -1.61 8.33 -1.27
N LEU A 109 -1.84 7.74 -0.11
CA LEU A 109 -1.67 6.30 0.09
C LEU A 109 -2.70 5.48 -0.69
N LYS A 110 -3.96 5.92 -0.76
CA LYS A 110 -5.00 5.29 -1.57
C LYS A 110 -4.60 5.26 -3.03
N ALA A 111 -4.21 6.40 -3.60
CA ALA A 111 -3.76 6.47 -4.99
C ALA A 111 -2.59 5.52 -5.29
N ALA A 112 -1.61 5.44 -4.39
CA ALA A 112 -0.50 4.51 -4.54
C ALA A 112 -0.94 3.04 -4.45
N LEU A 113 -1.91 2.74 -3.58
CA LEU A 113 -2.35 1.38 -3.29
C LEU A 113 -3.29 0.83 -4.36
N VAL A 114 -4.25 1.60 -4.86
CA VAL A 114 -5.14 1.17 -5.95
C VAL A 114 -4.34 0.88 -7.23
N PHE A 115 -3.35 1.73 -7.53
CA PHE A 115 -2.42 1.51 -8.66
C PHE A 115 -1.50 0.30 -8.46
N ARG A 116 -1.16 -0.01 -7.20
CA ARG A 116 -0.32 -1.16 -6.87
C ARG A 116 -1.11 -2.47 -6.96
N ARG A 117 -2.34 -2.47 -6.46
CA ARG A 117 -3.26 -3.61 -6.55
C ARG A 117 -3.41 -4.01 -8.01
N ASP A 118 -3.81 -3.05 -8.85
CA ASP A 118 -3.96 -3.25 -10.28
C ASP A 118 -3.49 -1.99 -11.02
N ARG A 119 -2.45 -2.15 -11.84
CA ARG A 119 -1.85 -1.02 -12.57
C ARG A 119 -2.70 -0.56 -13.73
N ASP A 120 -3.54 -1.43 -14.29
CA ASP A 120 -4.40 -1.06 -15.40
C ASP A 120 -5.71 -0.48 -14.86
N ALA A 121 -6.44 -1.28 -14.09
CA ALA A 121 -7.74 -0.88 -13.53
C ALA A 121 -7.61 0.25 -12.49
N GLY A 122 -6.53 0.27 -11.69
CA GLY A 122 -6.33 1.26 -10.63
C GLY A 122 -5.71 2.58 -11.08
N ARG A 123 -5.18 2.68 -12.30
CA ARG A 123 -4.53 3.91 -12.79
C ARG A 123 -5.49 5.09 -12.94
N PRO A 124 -6.67 4.94 -13.56
CA PRO A 124 -7.61 6.06 -13.68
C PRO A 124 -7.99 6.64 -12.32
N GLU A 125 -8.31 5.78 -11.35
CA GLU A 125 -8.64 6.19 -9.98
C GLU A 125 -7.47 6.88 -9.29
N ALA A 126 -6.26 6.28 -9.34
CA ALA A 126 -5.07 6.87 -8.75
C ALA A 126 -4.76 8.27 -9.31
N LEU A 127 -4.85 8.44 -10.63
CA LEU A 127 -4.62 9.74 -11.27
C LEU A 127 -5.71 10.76 -10.92
N ALA A 128 -6.97 10.34 -10.80
CA ALA A 128 -8.04 11.23 -10.36
C ALA A 128 -7.75 11.78 -8.97
N ILE A 129 -7.46 10.91 -7.99
CA ILE A 129 -7.12 11.30 -6.62
C ILE A 129 -5.91 12.24 -6.59
N LEU A 130 -4.85 11.93 -7.35
CA LEU A 130 -3.64 12.75 -7.37
C LEU A 130 -3.86 14.12 -8.05
N ARG A 131 -4.67 14.19 -9.10
CA ARG A 131 -4.99 15.46 -9.77
C ARG A 131 -5.81 16.37 -8.85
N GLU A 132 -6.76 15.81 -8.11
CA GLU A 132 -7.50 16.55 -7.08
C GLU A 132 -6.57 17.08 -5.98
N LEU A 133 -5.64 16.24 -5.50
CA LEU A 133 -4.62 16.67 -4.52
C LEU A 133 -3.73 17.78 -5.06
N ALA A 134 -3.29 17.70 -6.31
CA ALA A 134 -2.46 18.73 -6.93
C ALA A 134 -3.20 20.04 -7.12
N ALA A 135 -4.52 20.00 -7.37
CA ALA A 135 -5.37 21.18 -7.45
C ALA A 135 -5.61 21.81 -6.07
N ALA A 136 -5.79 20.98 -5.04
CA ALA A 136 -6.02 21.45 -3.66
C ALA A 136 -4.76 22.06 -3.02
N ASP A 137 -3.58 21.50 -3.27
CA ASP A 137 -2.30 22.03 -2.81
C ASP A 137 -1.22 21.96 -3.92
N PRO A 138 -1.10 23.01 -4.74
CA PRO A 138 -0.09 23.08 -5.80
C PRO A 138 1.36 23.12 -5.28
N THR A 139 1.58 23.41 -3.99
CA THR A 139 2.93 23.52 -3.42
C THR A 139 3.51 22.15 -3.05
N ASN A 140 2.65 21.13 -2.93
CA ASN A 140 3.06 19.78 -2.60
C ASN A 140 3.78 19.09 -3.76
N LYS A 141 5.11 19.19 -3.77
CA LYS A 141 5.98 18.60 -4.80
C LYS A 141 5.92 17.07 -4.88
N GLN A 142 5.37 16.38 -3.86
CA GLN A 142 5.23 14.92 -3.88
C GLN A 142 4.15 14.48 -4.89
N VAL A 143 3.07 15.25 -5.03
CA VAL A 143 1.93 14.89 -5.88
C VAL A 143 2.31 14.86 -7.37
N PRO A 144 2.98 15.88 -7.95
CA PRO A 144 3.43 15.82 -9.34
C PRO A 144 4.42 14.69 -9.62
N PHE A 145 5.24 14.31 -8.63
CA PHE A 145 6.14 13.17 -8.77
C PHE A 145 5.35 11.84 -8.84
N ALA A 146 4.35 11.67 -7.98
CA ALA A 146 3.45 10.52 -8.03
C ALA A 146 2.68 10.45 -9.36
N ILE A 147 2.13 11.57 -9.84
CA ILE A 147 1.43 11.64 -11.14
C ILE A 147 2.34 11.15 -12.27
N ARG A 148 3.55 11.70 -12.41
CA ARG A 148 4.49 11.30 -13.48
C ARG A 148 4.83 9.81 -13.44
N LYS A 149 4.90 9.23 -12.24
CA LYS A 149 5.18 7.81 -12.04
C LYS A 149 4.02 6.89 -12.45
N ILE A 150 2.79 7.36 -12.28
CA ILE A 150 1.57 6.59 -12.56
C ILE A 150 1.07 6.82 -13.99
N GLU A 151 1.22 8.01 -14.54
CA GLU A 151 0.66 8.38 -15.84
C GLU A 151 1.32 7.63 -17.01
N ARG A 152 2.61 7.34 -16.91
CA ARG A 152 3.37 6.74 -18.00
C ARG A 152 3.61 5.24 -17.76
N PRO A 153 3.12 4.36 -18.65
CA PRO A 153 3.47 2.95 -18.62
C PRO A 153 4.98 2.74 -18.59
N CYS A 154 5.48 1.82 -17.77
CA CYS A 154 6.91 1.61 -17.63
C CYS A 154 7.48 0.76 -18.78
N PRO A 155 8.30 1.33 -19.69
CA PRO A 155 8.78 0.59 -20.87
C PRO A 155 9.74 -0.55 -20.49
N ARG A 156 10.40 -0.46 -19.33
CA ARG A 156 11.39 -1.46 -18.87
C ARG A 156 10.76 -2.80 -18.48
N CYS A 157 9.51 -2.78 -18.02
CA CYS A 157 8.82 -3.97 -17.54
C CYS A 157 7.51 -4.24 -18.29
N GLY A 158 7.25 -3.56 -19.41
CA GLY A 158 5.95 -3.63 -20.09
C GLY A 158 4.81 -3.21 -19.16
N ASP A 159 5.10 -2.29 -18.25
CA ASP A 159 4.18 -1.79 -17.23
C ASP A 159 3.66 -2.79 -16.20
N THR A 160 4.25 -3.98 -16.10
CA THR A 160 3.85 -5.00 -15.11
C THR A 160 4.26 -4.66 -13.66
N GLY A 161 5.23 -3.77 -13.46
CA GLY A 161 5.81 -3.48 -12.14
C GLY A 161 6.85 -4.52 -11.68
N PHE A 162 6.88 -5.70 -12.29
CA PHE A 162 7.82 -6.77 -11.99
C PHE A 162 9.15 -6.62 -12.74
N CYS A 163 10.21 -7.19 -12.18
CA CYS A 163 11.50 -7.26 -12.83
C CYS A 163 11.41 -8.17 -14.06
N SER A 164 11.59 -7.60 -15.25
CA SER A 164 11.55 -8.35 -16.53
C SER A 164 12.60 -9.46 -16.66
N ARG A 165 13.67 -9.46 -15.85
CA ARG A 165 14.71 -10.51 -15.87
C ARG A 165 14.41 -11.74 -15.02
N CYS A 166 13.61 -11.58 -13.97
CA CYS A 166 13.26 -12.67 -13.06
C CYS A 166 11.75 -12.88 -12.91
N LEU A 167 10.94 -12.14 -13.68
CA LEU A 167 9.48 -12.18 -13.65
C LEU A 167 8.91 -12.05 -12.23
N GLY A 168 9.38 -11.05 -11.48
CA GLY A 168 8.85 -10.82 -10.13
C GLY A 168 9.44 -11.72 -9.03
N ARG A 169 10.11 -12.83 -9.39
CA ARG A 169 10.63 -13.81 -8.42
C ARG A 169 11.74 -13.27 -7.52
N GLY A 170 12.56 -12.37 -8.04
CA GLY A 170 13.76 -11.89 -7.35
C GLY A 170 14.92 -12.89 -7.34
N ILE A 171 14.71 -14.13 -7.76
CA ILE A 171 15.74 -15.14 -7.98
C ILE A 171 15.71 -15.62 -9.42
N ARG A 172 16.83 -16.16 -9.89
CA ARG A 172 16.95 -16.88 -11.17
C ARG A 172 17.52 -18.27 -10.89
N ARG A 173 16.92 -19.29 -11.50
CA ARG A 173 17.40 -20.67 -11.44
C ARG A 173 18.11 -21.00 -12.76
N THR A 174 19.36 -21.42 -12.69
CA THR A 174 20.17 -21.84 -13.84
C THR A 174 20.85 -23.14 -13.51
N LEU A 175 20.60 -24.22 -14.28
CA LEU A 175 21.15 -25.55 -14.04
C LEU A 175 20.96 -26.03 -12.58
N GLY A 176 19.77 -25.81 -12.02
CA GLY A 176 19.43 -26.18 -10.63
C GLY A 176 19.99 -25.26 -9.55
N LEU A 177 20.88 -24.32 -9.88
CA LEU A 177 21.42 -23.35 -8.92
C LEU A 177 20.54 -22.09 -8.87
N GLU A 178 20.08 -21.74 -7.68
CA GLU A 178 19.37 -20.49 -7.43
C GLU A 178 20.33 -19.37 -7.10
N ARG A 179 20.18 -18.23 -7.78
CA ARG A 179 20.94 -17.02 -7.49
C ARG A 179 20.00 -15.83 -7.41
N LYS A 180 20.36 -14.89 -6.54
CA LYS A 180 19.70 -13.59 -6.45
C LYS A 180 19.73 -12.90 -7.81
N CYS A 181 18.58 -12.37 -8.25
CA CYS A 181 18.53 -11.60 -9.48
C CYS A 181 19.32 -10.30 -9.30
N GLU A 182 20.41 -10.16 -10.03
CA GLU A 182 21.29 -8.98 -9.98
C GLU A 182 20.60 -7.72 -10.50
N ALA A 183 19.67 -7.85 -11.46
CA ALA A 183 18.99 -6.70 -12.05
C ALA A 183 18.00 -6.01 -11.12
N CYS A 184 17.44 -6.72 -10.13
CA CYS A 184 16.53 -6.15 -9.12
C CYS A 184 17.06 -6.33 -7.70
N TYR A 185 18.30 -6.79 -7.54
CA TYR A 185 18.91 -7.13 -6.26
C TYR A 185 17.98 -7.95 -5.37
N GLY A 186 17.37 -9.00 -5.90
CA GLY A 186 16.52 -9.90 -5.11
C GLY A 186 15.10 -9.42 -4.86
N ARG A 187 14.78 -8.17 -5.18
CA ARG A 187 13.52 -7.53 -4.78
C ARG A 187 12.31 -7.95 -5.62
N GLY A 188 12.51 -8.57 -6.77
CA GLY A 188 11.41 -8.92 -7.69
C GLY A 188 10.76 -7.74 -8.42
N ILE A 189 10.88 -6.50 -7.92
CA ILE A 189 10.39 -5.28 -8.58
C ILE A 189 11.21 -4.87 -9.79
N CYS A 190 10.54 -4.22 -10.74
CA CYS A 190 11.20 -3.37 -11.71
C CYS A 190 11.92 -2.24 -10.96
N PRO A 191 13.25 -2.09 -11.09
CA PRO A 191 13.98 -1.02 -10.39
C PRO A 191 13.71 0.38 -10.95
N ALA A 192 13.06 0.49 -12.11
CA ALA A 192 12.72 1.79 -12.71
C ALA A 192 11.41 2.36 -12.14
N CYS A 193 10.32 1.58 -12.13
CA CYS A 193 9.06 2.05 -11.55
C CYS A 193 8.90 1.66 -10.06
N GLY A 194 9.49 0.56 -9.59
CA GLY A 194 9.50 0.19 -8.17
C GLY A 194 8.11 0.05 -7.56
N VAL A 195 7.12 -0.39 -8.34
CA VAL A 195 5.75 -0.63 -7.88
C VAL A 195 5.50 -2.13 -7.92
N LEU A 196 5.68 -2.78 -6.78
CA LEU A 196 5.16 -4.13 -6.46
C LEU A 196 3.91 -3.93 -5.64
#